data_AF-A0A933R0C1-F1
#
_entry.id   AF-A0A933R0C1-F1
#
_cell.length_a   1.000
_cell.length_b   1.000
_cell.length_c   1.000
_cell.angle_alpha   90.00
_cell.angle_beta   90.00
_cell.angle_gamma   90.00
#
_symmetry.space_group_name_H-M   'P 1'
#
loop_
_entity.id
_entity.type
_entity.pdbx_description
1 polymer ?
#
loop_
_entity_poly.entity_id
_entity_poly.type
_entity_poly.pdbx_seq_one_letter_code
_entity_poly.pdbx_strand_id
1 'polypeptide(L)' 'MTETRQDLIEARDRLHARLDAIRAEIRQGLDADSEERAIQLENREVLEGIAVATTEELARIERRLSELD' A
#
# COMPACT_ATOMS: atom_id res chain seq x y z
N MET A 1 -17.02 18.03 -5.02
CA MET A 1 -17.54 17.63 -3.70
C MET A 1 -16.41 17.80 -2.71
N THR A 2 -16.63 18.47 -1.59
CA THR A 2 -15.62 18.64 -0.54
C THR A 2 -15.51 17.32 0.20
N GLU A 3 -14.34 16.67 0.18
CA GLU A 3 -14.08 15.49 1.02
C GLU A 3 -14.27 15.87 2.49
N THR A 4 -15.09 15.11 3.22
CA THR A 4 -15.29 15.32 4.65
C THR A 4 -14.15 14.67 5.44
N ARG A 5 -13.96 15.10 6.69
CA ARG A 5 -13.00 14.47 7.61
C ARG A 5 -13.25 12.96 7.74
N GLN A 6 -14.51 12.55 7.73
CA GLN A 6 -14.90 11.14 7.79
C GLN A 6 -14.46 10.39 6.53
N ASP A 7 -14.64 10.97 5.34
CA ASP A 7 -14.19 10.36 4.08
C ASP A 7 -12.66 10.13 4.06
N LEU A 8 -11.91 11.11 4.57
CA LEU A 8 -10.44 11.03 4.68
C LEU A 8 -10.00 9.97 5.70
N ILE A 9 -10.70 9.81 6.82
CA ILE A 9 -10.42 8.73 7.80
C ILE A 9 -10.66 7.36 7.17
N GLU A 10 -11.79 7.19 6.48
CA GLU A 10 -12.08 5.92 5.80
C GLU A 10 -11.06 5.61 4.70
N ALA A 11 -10.64 6.62 3.94
CA ALA A 11 -9.60 6.46 2.94
C ALA A 11 -8.24 6.09 3.57
N ARG A 12 -7.84 6.73 4.67
CA ARG A 12 -6.64 6.38 5.44
C ARG A 12 -6.69 4.91 5.89
N ASP A 13 -7.78 4.50 6.53
CA ASP A 13 -7.91 3.14 7.07
C ASP A 13 -7.89 2.08 5.96
N ARG A 14 -8.50 2.37 4.80
CA ARG A 14 -8.40 1.53 3.59
C ARG A 14 -6.96 1.42 3.09
N LEU A 15 -6.21 2.52 3.04
CA LEU A 15 -4.81 2.52 2.59
C LEU A 15 -3.90 1.76 3.56
N HIS A 16 -4.12 1.87 4.87
CA HIS A 16 -3.41 1.06 5.87
C HIS A 16 -3.66 -0.43 5.64
N ALA A 17 -4.92 -0.84 5.52
CA ALA A 17 -5.28 -2.24 5.29
C ALA A 17 -4.65 -2.78 4.00
N ARG A 18 -4.64 -1.98 2.93
CA ARG A 18 -3.99 -2.32 1.66
C ARG A 18 -2.47 -2.48 1.82
N LEU A 19 -1.83 -1.57 2.53
CA LEU A 19 -0.37 -1.61 2.76
C LEU A 19 0.03 -2.84 3.58
N ASP A 20 -0.77 -3.20 4.58
CA ASP A 20 -0.54 -4.40 5.39
C ASP A 20 -0.68 -5.68 4.57
N ALA A 21 -1.65 -5.74 3.67
CA ALA A 21 -1.81 -6.87 2.74
C ALA A 21 -0.60 -7.00 1.81
N ILE A 22 -0.16 -5.92 1.18
CA ILE A 22 1.03 -5.91 0.31
C ILE A 22 2.28 -6.36 1.07
N ARG A 23 2.48 -5.87 2.29
CA ARG A 23 3.61 -6.26 3.14
C ARG A 23 3.54 -7.72 3.59
N ALA A 24 2.35 -8.29 3.75
CA ALA A 24 2.19 -9.70 4.03
C ALA A 24 2.58 -10.54 2.80
N GLU A 25 2.14 -10.13 1.61
CA GLU A 25 2.42 -10.81 0.34
C GLU A 25 3.91 -10.81 0.00
N ILE A 26 4.59 -9.66 0.14
CA ILE A 26 6.06 -9.56 -0.02
C ILE A 26 6.80 -10.49 0.95
N ARG A 27 6.30 -10.62 2.20
CA ARG A 27 6.92 -11.49 3.22
C ARG A 27 6.67 -12.97 3.00
N GLN A 28 5.63 -13.34 2.26
CA GLN A 28 5.24 -14.74 2.08
C GLN A 28 6.29 -15.54 1.28
N GLY A 29 7.25 -14.86 0.64
CA GLY A 29 8.48 -15.43 0.12
C GLY A 29 8.35 -15.96 -1.31
N LEU A 30 9.51 -16.20 -1.93
CA LEU A 30 9.61 -16.80 -3.26
C LEU A 30 9.65 -18.33 -3.09
N ASP A 31 8.83 -19.06 -3.85
CA ASP A 31 8.96 -20.50 -3.99
C ASP A 31 10.34 -20.85 -4.58
N ALA A 32 10.92 -21.97 -4.16
CA ALA A 32 12.31 -22.31 -4.46
C ALA A 32 12.49 -22.83 -5.90
N ASP A 33 11.41 -23.05 -6.64
CA ASP A 33 11.51 -23.55 -8.01
C ASP A 33 12.05 -22.49 -8.98
N SER A 34 13.06 -22.89 -9.74
CA SER A 34 13.90 -21.95 -10.50
C SER A 34 13.18 -21.29 -11.69
N GLU A 35 12.13 -21.92 -12.23
CA GLU A 35 11.32 -21.36 -13.32
C GLU A 35 10.37 -20.26 -12.83
N GLU A 36 9.79 -20.39 -11.64
CA GLU A 36 8.86 -19.39 -11.10
C GLU A 36 9.57 -18.20 -10.44
N ARG A 37 10.85 -18.38 -10.05
CA ARG A 37 11.61 -17.36 -9.32
C ARG A 37 11.72 -16.02 -10.04
N ALA A 38 11.83 -16.02 -11.38
CA ALA A 38 11.89 -14.78 -12.16
C ALA A 38 10.57 -14.00 -12.08
N ILE A 39 9.45 -14.70 -12.24
CA ILE A 39 8.09 -14.13 -12.15
C ILE A 39 7.84 -13.60 -10.73
N GLN A 40 8.22 -14.35 -9.71
CA GLN A 40 8.00 -13.93 -8.33
C GLN A 40 8.90 -12.73 -7.95
N LEU A 41 10.09 -12.60 -8.54
CA LEU A 41 10.93 -11.41 -8.38
C LEU A 41 10.27 -10.18 -9.01
N GLU A 42 9.78 -10.30 -10.26
CA GLU A 42 9.04 -9.23 -10.93
C GLU A 42 7.79 -8.83 -10.13
N ASN A 43 7.00 -9.80 -9.67
CA ASN A 43 5.84 -9.55 -8.82
C ASN A 43 6.22 -8.80 -7.54
N ARG A 44 7.35 -9.15 -6.93
CA ARG A 44 7.83 -8.46 -5.73
C ARG A 44 8.23 -7.02 -6.02
N GLU A 45 8.91 -6.75 -7.13
CA GLU A 45 9.24 -5.38 -7.55
C GLU A 45 7.97 -4.55 -7.81
N VAL A 46 6.96 -5.15 -8.44
CA VAL A 46 5.65 -4.51 -8.65
C VAL A 46 4.97 -4.21 -7.30
N LEU A 47 4.93 -5.17 -6.39
CA LEU A 47 4.35 -4.99 -5.04
C LEU A 47 5.07 -3.90 -4.24
N GLU A 48 6.41 -3.84 -4.32
CA GLU A 48 7.22 -2.79 -3.71
C GLU A 48 6.85 -1.41 -4.29
N GLY A 49 6.70 -1.29 -5.61
CA GLY A 49 6.24 -0.07 -6.27
C GLY A 49 4.84 0.37 -5.82
N ILE A 50 3.91 -0.58 -5.69
CA ILE A 50 2.56 -0.30 -5.18
C ILE A 50 2.63 0.15 -3.70
N ALA A 51 3.49 -0.45 -2.89
CA ALA A 51 3.67 -0.07 -1.49
C ALA A 51 4.19 1.37 -1.35
N VAL A 52 5.14 1.78 -2.18
CA VAL A 52 5.64 3.17 -2.24
C VAL A 52 4.51 4.12 -2.60
N ALA A 53 3.80 3.88 -3.70
CA ALA A 53 2.70 4.74 -4.14
C ALA A 53 1.57 4.84 -3.08
N THR A 54 1.23 3.72 -2.44
CA THR A 54 0.22 3.66 -1.36
C THR A 54 0.68 4.46 -0.14
N THR A 55 1.96 4.40 0.21
CA THR A 55 2.54 5.16 1.32
C THR A 55 2.52 6.66 1.04
N GLU A 56 2.83 7.08 -0.18
CA GLU A 56 2.75 8.48 -0.57
C GLU A 56 1.31 9.01 -0.55
N GLU A 57 0.35 8.21 -0.99
CA GLU A 57 -1.07 8.54 -0.91
C GLU A 57 -1.54 8.69 0.54
N LEU A 58 -1.14 7.74 1.39
CA LEU A 58 -1.44 7.78 2.81
C LEU A 58 -0.91 9.07 3.46
N ALA A 59 0.35 9.42 3.19
CA ALA A 59 0.96 10.64 3.72
C ALA A 59 0.23 11.92 3.25
N ARG A 60 -0.36 11.94 2.05
CA ARG A 60 -1.19 13.06 1.58
C ARG A 60 -2.49 13.16 2.37
N ILE A 61 -3.14 12.03 2.64
CA ILE A 61 -4.39 11.98 3.42
C ILE A 61 -4.14 12.39 4.87
N GLU A 62 -3.08 11.88 5.49
CA GLU A 62 -2.69 12.23 6.86
C GLU A 62 -2.40 13.73 7.00
N ARG A 63 -1.68 14.32 6.03
CA ARG A 63 -1.46 15.77 6.02
C ARG A 63 -2.78 16.53 5.94
N ARG A 64 -3.68 16.13 5.05
CA ARG A 64 -4.98 16.80 4.92
C ARG A 64 -5.86 16.65 6.15
N LEU A 65 -5.81 15.50 6.83
CA LEU A 65 -6.45 15.32 8.13
C LEU A 65 -5.87 16.25 9.19
N SER A 66 -4.53 16.41 9.24
CA SER A 66 -3.87 17.31 10.19
C SER A 66 -4.18 18.80 9.96
N GLU A 67 -4.55 19.18 8.73
CA GLU A 67 -4.98 20.54 8.38
C GLU A 67 -6.45 20.82 8.74
N LEU A 68 -7.24 19.76 8.99
CA LEU A 68 -8.66 19.84 9.36
C LEU A 68 -8.90 19.78 10.88
N ASP A 69 -7.89 19.36 11.64
CA ASP A 69 -7.87 19.34 13.11
C ASP A 69 -7.42 20.70 13.68
#